data_AF-A0A5C7ZY97-F1
#
_entry.id   AF-A0A5C7ZY97-F1
#
_cell.length_a   1.000
_cell.length_b   1.000
_cell.length_c   1.000
_cell.angle_alpha   90.00
_cell.angle_beta   90.00
_cell.angle_gamma   90.00
#
_symmetry.space_group_name_H-M   'P 1'
#
loop_
_entity.id
_entity.type
_entity.pdbx_description
1 polymer ?
#
loop_
_entity_poly.entity_id
_entity_poly.type
_entity_poly.pdbx_seq_one_letter_code
_entity_poly.pdbx_strand_id
1 'polypeptide(L)'
;MRCSMLGTLPFNAPGNTMIPDDFSVEPATWSADQADLQSVRHAVFVIEQAVPEDEEWDALDAHSLHVIARDGQRRPIGTGRLTPEGKIGRMAVVSEWRGRGVGEAVLRVLLEAAAQRHLKKVEIHAQTHALGFYEKAGFEAYGEEFDECGIAHRHMRIDIQAVDPPPPARVTDRQARALASQDRESLIAAMIEVASGARRELCIMVRELDNELFDRHELLDAIRQLAISGPHVQILVLVREALRSQSDAIRLVDLGQRLSSVFAFRTPVEEIDRQYPGSFVVNDRGGWFERPLASRFEGEGSTYAPGRAAQLLASFSAIWERSETCAEMRRLDI
;
A
#
# COMPACT_ATOMS: atom_id res chain seq x y z
N MET A 1 4.61 -25.86 -48.34
CA MET A 1 3.58 -25.48 -47.35
C MET A 1 4.17 -24.39 -46.47
N ARG A 2 3.74 -23.15 -46.69
CA ARG A 2 4.09 -21.98 -45.89
C ARG A 2 3.19 -21.96 -44.66
N CYS A 3 3.75 -21.78 -43.47
CA CYS A 3 2.99 -21.27 -42.33
C CYS A 3 3.74 -20.03 -41.83
N SER A 4 3.05 -18.90 -41.97
CA SER A 4 3.55 -17.54 -41.81
C SER A 4 2.95 -16.93 -40.55
N MET A 5 3.82 -16.29 -39.77
CA MET A 5 3.63 -15.04 -39.03
C MET A 5 2.33 -14.82 -38.23
N LEU A 6 2.43 -14.99 -36.92
CA LEU A 6 1.93 -14.08 -35.89
C LEU A 6 3.11 -13.94 -34.90
N GLY A 7 3.92 -12.90 -34.95
CA GLY A 7 3.50 -11.54 -34.59
C GLY A 7 3.72 -11.34 -33.09
N THR A 8 4.95 -11.55 -32.62
CA THR A 8 5.38 -11.21 -31.26
C THR A 8 5.23 -9.70 -31.09
N LEU A 9 4.20 -9.26 -30.39
CA LEU A 9 4.07 -7.86 -30.00
C LEU A 9 5.21 -7.54 -29.03
N PRO A 10 6.05 -6.52 -29.31
CA PRO A 10 6.95 -6.01 -28.31
C PRO A 10 6.11 -5.22 -27.32
N PHE A 11 5.85 -5.78 -26.14
CA PHE A 11 5.49 -4.95 -25.01
C PHE A 11 6.78 -4.24 -24.57
N ASN A 12 7.09 -3.16 -25.28
CA ASN A 12 8.05 -2.17 -24.79
C ASN A 12 7.53 -1.73 -23.42
N ALA A 13 8.30 -2.00 -22.38
CA ALA A 13 8.15 -1.31 -21.12
C ALA A 13 8.18 0.20 -21.42
N PRO A 14 7.09 0.96 -21.18
CA PRO A 14 7.25 2.40 -21.13
C PRO A 14 8.14 2.69 -19.93
N GLY A 15 9.19 3.49 -20.17
CA GLY A 15 10.24 3.78 -19.21
C GLY A 15 9.69 4.31 -17.88
N ASN A 16 10.58 4.32 -16.88
CA ASN A 16 10.45 5.09 -15.65
C ASN A 16 9.80 6.46 -15.95
N THR A 17 8.48 6.50 -15.88
CA THR A 17 7.75 7.75 -15.84
C THR A 17 7.82 8.08 -14.37
N MET A 18 8.83 8.88 -14.01
CA MET A 18 8.83 9.59 -12.74
C MET A 18 7.40 10.06 -12.51
N ILE A 19 6.78 9.64 -11.40
CA ILE A 19 5.64 10.41 -10.90
C ILE A 19 6.22 11.84 -10.80
N PRO A 20 5.66 12.82 -11.51
CA PRO A 20 6.20 14.18 -11.46
C PRO A 20 6.36 14.58 -9.99
N ASP A 21 7.46 15.24 -9.63
CA ASP A 21 7.84 15.64 -8.26
C ASP A 21 6.80 16.55 -7.55
N ASP A 22 5.62 16.74 -8.14
CA ASP A 22 4.57 17.66 -7.71
C ASP A 22 3.41 16.97 -6.95
N PHE A 23 3.26 15.64 -7.05
CA PHE A 23 2.20 14.90 -6.35
C PHE A 23 2.56 13.45 -5.98
N SER A 24 1.89 12.90 -4.97
CA SER A 24 1.96 11.48 -4.57
C SER A 24 0.59 10.81 -4.67
N VAL A 25 0.59 9.48 -4.76
CA VAL A 25 -0.63 8.65 -4.72
C VAL A 25 -0.44 7.57 -3.67
N GLU A 26 -1.36 7.48 -2.72
CA GLU A 26 -1.29 6.57 -1.58
C GLU A 26 -2.62 5.81 -1.37
N PRO A 27 -2.59 4.57 -0.85
CA PRO A 27 -3.80 3.88 -0.40
C PRO A 27 -4.50 4.69 0.69
N ALA A 28 -5.83 4.70 0.67
CA ALA A 28 -6.68 5.39 1.62
C ALA A 28 -7.77 4.44 2.16
N THR A 29 -8.25 4.72 3.36
CA THR A 29 -9.37 3.99 3.98
C THR A 29 -10.51 4.95 4.25
N TRP A 30 -11.75 4.46 4.13
CA TRP A 30 -12.91 5.32 4.36
C TRP A 30 -12.96 5.85 5.79
N SER A 31 -12.57 5.06 6.80
CA SER A 31 -12.61 5.45 8.21
C SER A 31 -11.60 6.53 8.59
N ALA A 32 -10.38 6.49 8.03
CA ALA A 32 -9.31 7.42 8.39
C ALA A 32 -9.27 8.66 7.47
N ASP A 33 -9.59 8.49 6.19
CA ASP A 33 -9.40 9.51 5.15
C ASP A 33 -10.74 10.09 4.65
N GLN A 34 -11.83 9.86 5.37
CA GLN A 34 -13.19 10.22 4.96
C GLN A 34 -13.28 11.67 4.48
N ALA A 35 -12.81 12.62 5.30
CA ALA A 35 -12.93 14.04 5.02
C ALA A 35 -12.20 14.43 3.72
N ASP A 36 -11.02 13.85 3.48
CA ASP A 36 -10.22 14.15 2.30
C ASP A 36 -10.82 13.50 1.04
N LEU A 37 -11.27 12.24 1.13
CA LEU A 37 -11.98 11.56 0.05
C LEU A 37 -13.27 12.30 -0.33
N GLN A 38 -14.06 12.71 0.68
CA GLN A 38 -15.28 13.47 0.50
C GLN A 38 -15.01 14.85 -0.09
N SER A 39 -13.93 15.53 0.31
CA SER A 39 -13.60 16.86 -0.20
C SER A 39 -13.40 16.87 -1.72
N VAL A 40 -12.67 15.88 -2.25
CA VAL A 40 -12.41 15.75 -3.70
C VAL A 40 -13.69 15.33 -4.43
N ARG A 41 -14.40 14.32 -3.90
CA ARG A 41 -15.64 13.81 -4.51
C ARG A 41 -16.74 14.87 -4.53
N HIS A 42 -16.91 15.61 -3.45
CA HIS A 42 -17.89 16.68 -3.37
C HIS A 42 -17.55 17.82 -4.36
N ALA A 43 -16.29 18.23 -4.44
CA ALA A 43 -15.88 19.26 -5.41
C ALA A 43 -16.14 18.85 -6.87
N VAL A 44 -15.91 17.59 -7.22
CA VAL A 44 -16.05 17.11 -8.61
C VAL A 44 -17.46 16.63 -8.92
N PHE A 45 -18.05 15.75 -8.13
CA PHE A 45 -19.35 15.15 -8.44
C PHE A 45 -20.51 16.06 -8.05
N VAL A 46 -20.53 16.57 -6.81
CA VAL A 46 -21.66 17.37 -6.32
C VAL A 46 -21.62 18.80 -6.87
N ILE A 47 -20.48 19.49 -6.77
CA ILE A 47 -20.37 20.90 -7.19
C ILE A 47 -20.24 21.03 -8.71
N GLU A 48 -19.29 20.34 -9.32
CA GLU A 48 -19.00 20.53 -10.75
C GLU A 48 -19.97 19.75 -11.65
N GLN A 49 -20.25 18.48 -11.34
CA GLN A 49 -21.11 17.63 -12.17
C GLN A 49 -22.59 17.63 -11.74
N ALA A 50 -22.92 18.34 -10.66
CA ALA A 50 -24.30 18.46 -10.14
C ALA A 50 -24.97 17.12 -9.79
N VAL A 51 -24.19 16.12 -9.39
CA VAL A 51 -24.72 14.85 -8.83
C VAL A 51 -25.40 15.16 -7.49
N PRO A 52 -26.63 14.66 -7.24
CA PRO A 52 -27.29 14.82 -5.95
C PRO A 52 -26.42 14.29 -4.80
N GLU A 53 -26.29 15.08 -3.73
CA GLU A 53 -25.39 14.76 -2.62
C GLU A 53 -25.77 13.44 -1.92
N ASP A 54 -27.06 13.13 -1.84
CA ASP A 54 -27.59 11.89 -1.27
C ASP A 54 -27.34 10.65 -2.15
N GLU A 55 -27.02 10.84 -3.43
CA GLU A 55 -26.65 9.75 -4.36
C GLU A 55 -25.15 9.49 -4.44
N GLU A 56 -24.32 10.44 -3.99
CA GLU A 56 -22.86 10.33 -4.08
C GLU A 56 -22.27 9.35 -3.04
N TRP A 57 -22.88 9.27 -1.85
CA TRP A 57 -22.41 8.46 -0.74
C TRP A 57 -23.16 7.13 -0.67
N ASP A 58 -22.44 6.01 -0.61
CA ASP A 58 -23.07 4.69 -0.61
C ASP A 58 -22.49 3.74 0.46
N ALA A 59 -23.21 2.66 0.74
CA ALA A 59 -22.79 1.68 1.75
C ALA A 59 -21.49 0.93 1.37
N LEU A 60 -21.10 0.92 0.10
CA LEU A 60 -19.85 0.28 -0.34
C LEU A 60 -18.63 1.13 -0.02
N ASP A 61 -18.78 2.41 0.32
CA ASP A 61 -17.67 3.27 0.70
C ASP A 61 -16.88 2.68 1.88
N ALA A 62 -17.55 2.16 2.90
CA ALA A 62 -16.89 1.55 4.07
C ALA A 62 -16.21 0.20 3.77
N HIS A 63 -16.56 -0.46 2.67
CA HIS A 63 -16.08 -1.82 2.32
C HIS A 63 -15.14 -1.85 1.12
N SER A 64 -14.90 -0.69 0.51
CA SER A 64 -14.05 -0.56 -0.67
C SER A 64 -12.64 -0.13 -0.32
N LEU A 65 -11.69 -0.48 -1.19
CA LEU A 65 -10.36 0.14 -1.15
C LEU A 65 -10.45 1.51 -1.80
N HIS A 66 -9.81 2.51 -1.19
CA HIS A 66 -9.71 3.85 -1.75
C HIS A 66 -8.25 4.16 -2.04
N VAL A 67 -8.06 5.10 -2.96
CA VAL A 67 -6.77 5.69 -3.28
C VAL A 67 -6.96 7.20 -3.22
N ILE A 68 -5.96 7.90 -2.69
CA ILE A 68 -5.94 9.36 -2.68
C ILE A 68 -4.64 9.89 -3.27
N ALA A 69 -4.76 10.92 -4.10
CA ALA A 69 -3.65 11.66 -4.65
C ALA A 69 -3.51 12.99 -3.90
N ARG A 70 -2.29 13.37 -3.55
CA ARG A 70 -1.98 14.60 -2.83
C ARG A 70 -0.87 15.39 -3.51
N ASP A 71 -0.97 16.71 -3.49
CA ASP A 71 0.11 17.57 -3.98
C ASP A 71 1.31 17.63 -3.00
N GLY A 72 2.38 18.34 -3.37
CA GLY A 72 3.54 18.56 -2.51
C GLY A 72 3.25 19.26 -1.16
N GLN A 73 2.07 19.86 -0.99
CA GLN A 73 1.59 20.44 0.28
C GLN A 73 0.64 19.50 1.03
N ARG A 74 0.51 18.24 0.59
CA ARG A 74 -0.37 17.19 1.12
C ARG A 74 -1.87 17.46 0.96
N ARG A 75 -2.27 18.42 0.13
CA ARG A 75 -3.70 18.68 -0.13
C ARG A 75 -4.27 17.59 -1.03
N PRO A 76 -5.49 17.09 -0.78
CA PRO A 76 -6.09 16.06 -1.63
C PRO A 76 -6.48 16.66 -2.98
N ILE A 77 -6.03 16.03 -4.06
CA ILE A 77 -6.20 16.52 -5.44
C ILE A 77 -6.86 15.50 -6.37
N GLY A 78 -6.96 14.24 -5.95
CA GLY A 78 -7.60 13.19 -6.72
C GLY A 78 -7.92 11.97 -5.87
N THR A 79 -8.85 11.14 -6.33
CA THR A 79 -9.24 9.91 -5.65
C THR A 79 -9.83 8.90 -6.62
N GLY A 80 -9.92 7.64 -6.18
CA GLY A 80 -10.66 6.59 -6.83
C GLY A 80 -10.91 5.42 -5.87
N ARG A 81 -11.89 4.58 -6.22
CA ARG A 81 -12.39 3.49 -5.38
C ARG A 81 -12.39 2.17 -6.15
N LEU A 82 -11.98 1.09 -5.47
CA LEU A 82 -12.13 -0.30 -5.93
C LEU A 82 -13.03 -1.07 -4.97
N THR A 83 -14.18 -1.48 -5.46
CA THR A 83 -15.15 -2.32 -4.74
C THR A 83 -14.67 -3.77 -4.61
N PRO A 84 -15.20 -4.55 -3.64
CA PRO A 84 -14.88 -5.98 -3.51
C PRO A 84 -15.16 -6.79 -4.79
N GLU A 85 -16.17 -6.41 -5.56
CA GLU A 85 -16.59 -7.09 -6.79
C GLU A 85 -15.71 -6.78 -8.01
N GLY A 86 -14.73 -5.88 -7.85
CA GLY A 86 -13.83 -5.48 -8.94
C GLY A 86 -14.37 -4.36 -9.82
N LYS A 87 -15.31 -3.55 -9.31
CA LYS A 87 -15.72 -2.31 -9.98
C LYS A 87 -14.86 -1.14 -9.51
N ILE A 88 -14.23 -0.45 -10.45
CA ILE A 88 -13.58 0.85 -10.21
C ILE A 88 -14.61 1.97 -10.40
N GLY A 89 -14.61 2.94 -9.49
CA GLY A 89 -15.51 4.08 -9.53
C GLY A 89 -15.01 5.23 -8.66
N ARG A 90 -15.86 6.27 -8.51
CA ARG A 90 -15.52 7.48 -7.73
C ARG A 90 -14.17 8.10 -8.16
N MET A 91 -13.82 7.94 -9.43
CA MET A 91 -12.61 8.51 -10.03
C MET A 91 -12.80 10.02 -10.18
N ALA A 92 -12.08 10.80 -9.39
CA ALA A 92 -12.19 12.25 -9.38
C ALA A 92 -10.81 12.89 -9.31
N VAL A 93 -10.61 13.98 -10.06
CA VAL A 93 -9.42 14.84 -9.99
C VAL A 93 -9.91 16.28 -10.05
N VAL A 94 -9.46 17.10 -9.11
CA VAL A 94 -9.82 18.53 -9.09
C VAL A 94 -9.32 19.23 -10.36
N SER A 95 -10.07 20.21 -10.84
CA SER A 95 -9.90 20.79 -12.18
C SER A 95 -8.47 21.25 -12.50
N GLU A 96 -7.78 21.83 -11.51
CA GLU A 96 -6.46 22.43 -11.57
C GLU A 96 -5.34 21.40 -11.83
N TRP A 97 -5.61 20.13 -11.50
CA TRP A 97 -4.67 19.01 -11.56
C TRP A 97 -4.96 18.04 -12.72
N ARG A 98 -6.01 18.28 -13.50
CA ARG A 98 -6.31 17.49 -14.70
C ARG A 98 -5.26 17.69 -15.78
N GLY A 99 -5.05 16.67 -16.61
CA GLY A 99 -4.04 16.69 -17.67
C GLY A 99 -2.59 16.56 -17.19
N ARG A 100 -2.37 16.38 -15.87
CA ARG A 100 -1.03 16.21 -15.26
C ARG A 100 -0.67 14.77 -14.90
N GLY A 101 -1.45 13.79 -15.39
CA GLY A 101 -1.23 12.36 -15.09
C GLY A 101 -1.79 11.88 -13.74
N VAL A 102 -2.45 12.72 -12.95
CA VAL A 102 -3.02 12.33 -11.63
C VAL A 102 -4.03 11.19 -11.76
N GLY A 103 -4.98 11.32 -12.68
CA GLY A 103 -5.99 10.27 -12.91
C GLY A 103 -5.39 8.95 -13.37
N GLU A 104 -4.37 8.99 -14.23
CA GLU A 104 -3.64 7.80 -14.70
C GLU A 104 -2.91 7.12 -13.53
N ALA A 105 -2.27 7.91 -12.66
CA ALA A 105 -1.57 7.39 -11.49
C ALA A 105 -2.54 6.73 -10.48
N VAL A 106 -3.70 7.35 -10.22
CA VAL A 106 -4.75 6.77 -9.37
C VAL A 106 -5.30 5.47 -9.97
N LEU A 107 -5.67 5.49 -11.26
CA LEU A 107 -6.20 4.31 -11.96
C LEU A 107 -5.21 3.15 -11.92
N ARG A 108 -3.92 3.42 -12.14
CA ARG A 108 -2.86 2.41 -12.07
C ARG A 108 -2.79 1.74 -10.70
N VAL A 109 -2.83 2.50 -9.60
CA VAL A 109 -2.80 1.93 -8.24
C VAL A 109 -4.03 1.05 -7.98
N LEU A 110 -5.21 1.44 -8.48
CA LEU A 110 -6.42 0.63 -8.36
C LEU A 110 -6.36 -0.67 -9.17
N LEU A 111 -5.81 -0.62 -10.39
CA LEU A 111 -5.59 -1.82 -11.21
C LEU A 111 -4.57 -2.77 -10.58
N GLU A 112 -3.49 -2.22 -9.99
CA GLU A 112 -2.53 -3.00 -9.21
C GLU A 112 -3.19 -3.68 -8.01
N ALA A 113 -4.04 -2.96 -7.27
CA ALA A 113 -4.80 -3.51 -6.15
C ALA A 113 -5.79 -4.61 -6.59
N ALA A 114 -6.46 -4.42 -7.73
CA ALA A 114 -7.36 -5.42 -8.29
C ALA A 114 -6.61 -6.71 -8.68
N ALA A 115 -5.43 -6.56 -9.30
CA ALA A 115 -4.57 -7.69 -9.65
C ALA A 115 -4.07 -8.45 -8.41
N GLN A 116 -3.72 -7.73 -7.33
CA GLN A 116 -3.34 -8.32 -6.04
C GLN A 116 -4.48 -9.07 -5.35
N ARG A 117 -5.73 -8.68 -5.61
CA ARG A 117 -6.94 -9.39 -5.16
C ARG A 117 -7.33 -10.56 -6.07
N HIS A 118 -6.49 -10.89 -7.06
CA HIS A 118 -6.72 -11.96 -8.03
C HIS A 118 -8.04 -11.80 -8.82
N LEU A 119 -8.49 -10.56 -9.00
CA LEU A 119 -9.61 -10.29 -9.88
C LEU A 119 -9.17 -10.55 -11.32
N LYS A 120 -9.98 -11.31 -12.04
CA LYS A 120 -9.73 -11.62 -13.46
C LYS A 120 -10.15 -10.50 -14.40
N LYS A 121 -11.06 -9.65 -13.92
CA LYS A 121 -11.65 -8.56 -14.67
C LYS A 121 -11.89 -7.38 -13.74
N VAL A 122 -11.80 -6.18 -14.29
CA VAL A 122 -12.29 -4.97 -13.65
C VAL A 122 -13.30 -4.31 -14.55
N GLU A 123 -14.38 -3.81 -13.95
CA GLU A 123 -15.47 -3.14 -14.63
C GLU A 123 -15.55 -1.67 -14.18
N ILE A 124 -15.96 -0.80 -15.09
CA ILE A 124 -16.24 0.61 -14.81
C ILE A 124 -17.52 1.03 -15.48
N HIS A 125 -18.22 1.95 -14.83
CA HIS A 125 -19.23 2.78 -15.48
C HIS A 125 -18.50 4.07 -15.86
N ALA A 126 -18.06 4.18 -17.11
CA ALA A 126 -17.31 5.33 -17.58
C ALA A 126 -18.28 6.40 -18.09
N GLN A 127 -18.16 7.62 -17.58
CA GLN A 127 -18.81 8.78 -18.20
C GLN A 127 -18.36 8.88 -19.67
N THR A 128 -19.27 9.17 -20.60
CA THR A 128 -19.00 9.09 -22.05
C THR A 128 -17.85 10.00 -22.50
N HIS A 129 -17.64 11.13 -21.84
CA HIS A 129 -16.52 12.03 -22.11
C HIS A 129 -15.16 11.49 -21.63
N ALA A 130 -15.15 10.52 -20.72
CA ALA A 130 -13.95 9.88 -20.18
C ALA A 130 -13.58 8.57 -20.90
N LEU A 131 -14.33 8.14 -21.93
CA LEU A 131 -14.05 6.90 -22.67
C LEU A 131 -12.63 6.85 -23.21
N GLY A 132 -12.15 7.93 -23.82
CA GLY A 132 -10.80 7.98 -24.38
C GLY A 132 -9.68 7.88 -23.32
N PHE A 133 -9.95 8.22 -22.06
CA PHE A 133 -9.05 7.96 -20.93
C PHE A 133 -9.05 6.47 -20.58
N TYR A 134 -10.26 5.90 -20.48
CA TYR A 134 -10.61 4.47 -20.49
C TYR A 134 -9.76 3.62 -21.45
N GLU A 135 -9.95 3.92 -22.73
CA GLU A 135 -9.42 3.17 -23.86
C GLU A 135 -7.88 3.20 -23.90
N LYS A 136 -7.27 4.34 -23.55
CA LYS A 136 -5.81 4.46 -23.44
C LYS A 136 -5.22 3.55 -22.36
N ALA A 137 -5.97 3.30 -21.28
CA ALA A 137 -5.59 2.37 -20.23
C ALA A 137 -5.89 0.90 -20.58
N GLY A 138 -6.46 0.63 -21.76
CA GLY A 138 -6.76 -0.73 -22.25
C GLY A 138 -8.15 -1.24 -21.91
N PHE A 139 -9.06 -0.40 -21.41
CA PHE A 139 -10.45 -0.79 -21.22
C PHE A 139 -11.20 -0.86 -22.56
N GLU A 140 -12.05 -1.86 -22.69
CA GLU A 140 -12.94 -2.05 -23.84
C GLU A 140 -14.37 -1.70 -23.44
N ALA A 141 -15.01 -0.81 -24.18
CA ALA A 141 -16.41 -0.48 -23.99
C ALA A 141 -17.32 -1.61 -24.51
N TYR A 142 -18.40 -1.89 -23.79
CA TYR A 142 -19.42 -2.86 -24.19
C TYR A 142 -20.82 -2.38 -23.80
N GLY A 143 -21.84 -2.97 -24.41
CA GLY A 143 -23.23 -2.56 -24.20
C GLY A 143 -23.57 -1.18 -24.78
N GLU A 144 -24.80 -0.77 -24.49
CA GLU A 144 -25.36 0.53 -24.87
C GLU A 144 -25.01 1.61 -23.84
N GLU A 145 -25.17 2.86 -24.25
CA GLU A 145 -25.08 4.01 -23.35
C GLU A 145 -26.29 4.03 -22.40
N PHE A 146 -26.08 4.41 -21.15
CA PHE A 146 -27.12 4.51 -20.13
C PHE A 146 -26.94 5.78 -19.29
N ASP A 147 -28.02 6.23 -18.66
CA ASP A 147 -28.01 7.37 -17.74
C ASP A 147 -27.72 6.89 -16.30
N GLU A 148 -26.81 7.57 -15.62
CA GLU A 148 -26.53 7.39 -14.19
C GLU A 148 -26.37 8.79 -13.59
N CYS A 149 -27.28 9.17 -12.68
CA CYS A 149 -27.38 10.51 -12.08
C CYS A 149 -27.49 11.67 -13.11
N GLY A 150 -28.18 11.47 -14.25
CA GLY A 150 -28.30 12.50 -15.29
C GLY A 150 -27.07 12.66 -16.18
N ILE A 151 -26.10 11.75 -16.06
CA ILE A 151 -24.86 11.75 -16.83
C ILE A 151 -24.85 10.49 -17.70
N ALA A 152 -24.53 10.67 -18.99
CA ALA A 152 -24.36 9.57 -19.92
C ALA A 152 -23.11 8.74 -19.58
N HIS A 153 -23.31 7.43 -19.44
CA HIS A 153 -22.29 6.44 -19.10
C HIS A 153 -22.28 5.29 -20.09
N ARG A 154 -21.15 4.58 -20.15
CA ARG A 154 -21.01 3.32 -20.87
C ARG A 154 -20.26 2.32 -20.01
N HIS A 155 -20.64 1.05 -20.10
CA HIS A 155 -19.88 0.00 -19.45
C HIS A 155 -18.55 -0.19 -20.17
N MET A 156 -17.47 -0.28 -19.40
CA MET A 156 -16.19 -0.74 -19.92
C MET A 156 -15.59 -1.80 -19.00
N ARG A 157 -14.77 -2.67 -19.57
CA ARG A 157 -14.05 -3.70 -18.83
C ARG A 157 -12.63 -3.84 -19.32
N ILE A 158 -11.77 -4.32 -18.44
CA ILE A 158 -10.44 -4.80 -18.81
C ILE A 158 -10.25 -6.17 -18.19
N ASP A 159 -9.72 -7.10 -18.98
CA ASP A 159 -9.22 -8.35 -18.44
C ASP A 159 -7.91 -8.04 -17.75
N ILE A 160 -7.89 -8.23 -16.43
CA ILE A 160 -6.66 -8.10 -15.68
C ILE A 160 -6.04 -9.48 -15.73
N GLN A 161 -4.82 -9.57 -16.26
CA GLN A 161 -3.99 -10.71 -15.89
C GLN A 161 -3.83 -10.62 -14.39
N ALA A 162 -4.62 -11.43 -13.68
CA ALA A 162 -4.37 -11.69 -12.28
C ALA A 162 -2.87 -11.89 -12.19
N VAL A 163 -2.21 -11.12 -11.33
CA VAL A 163 -0.92 -11.59 -10.85
C VAL A 163 -1.31 -12.93 -10.25
N ASP A 164 -0.95 -14.03 -10.91
CA ASP A 164 -1.15 -15.35 -10.36
C ASP A 164 -0.77 -15.22 -8.89
N PRO A 165 -1.60 -15.64 -7.92
CA PRO A 165 -1.13 -15.75 -6.54
C PRO A 165 0.22 -16.42 -6.70
N PRO A 166 1.34 -15.80 -6.23
CA PRO A 166 2.67 -16.25 -6.57
C PRO A 166 2.62 -17.76 -6.41
N PRO A 167 2.72 -18.53 -7.53
CA PRO A 167 2.14 -19.87 -7.65
C PRO A 167 2.51 -20.59 -6.38
N PRO A 168 1.59 -21.07 -5.50
CA PRO A 168 1.80 -21.16 -4.05
C PRO A 168 3.24 -21.48 -3.76
N ALA A 169 4.08 -20.45 -3.48
CA ALA A 169 5.46 -20.37 -4.01
C ALA A 169 5.91 -21.77 -4.41
N ARG A 170 5.83 -22.14 -5.73
CA ARG A 170 6.35 -23.42 -6.27
C ARG A 170 7.51 -23.68 -5.37
N VAL A 171 7.51 -24.76 -4.58
CA VAL A 171 8.53 -25.01 -3.56
C VAL A 171 9.86 -25.00 -4.30
N THR A 172 10.36 -23.81 -4.58
CA THR A 172 11.73 -23.49 -4.84
C THR A 172 12.33 -23.87 -3.53
N ASP A 173 13.46 -24.53 -3.59
CA ASP A 173 14.25 -25.01 -2.47
C ASP A 173 14.65 -23.94 -1.41
N ARG A 174 13.85 -22.88 -1.16
CA ARG A 174 13.73 -22.26 0.15
C ARG A 174 13.22 -23.33 1.12
N GLN A 175 14.15 -24.15 1.59
CA GLN A 175 14.00 -24.86 2.85
C GLN A 175 13.62 -23.81 3.89
N ALA A 176 12.40 -23.92 4.43
CA ALA A 176 11.97 -23.11 5.55
C ALA A 176 12.98 -23.31 6.67
N ARG A 177 13.70 -22.24 7.02
CA ARG A 177 14.67 -22.28 8.10
C ARG A 177 13.98 -21.72 9.34
N ALA A 178 13.87 -22.55 10.36
CA ALA A 178 13.43 -22.11 11.67
C ALA A 178 14.41 -21.05 12.19
N LEU A 179 13.86 -19.95 12.67
CA LEU A 179 14.57 -18.87 13.34
C LEU A 179 14.24 -18.97 14.82
N ALA A 180 15.22 -18.76 15.67
CA ALA A 180 15.03 -18.69 17.11
C ALA A 180 16.06 -17.73 17.69
N SER A 181 15.70 -17.06 18.78
CA SER A 181 16.65 -16.26 19.54
C SER A 181 16.53 -16.51 21.03
N GLN A 182 17.65 -16.37 21.73
CA GLN A 182 17.76 -16.42 23.19
C GLN A 182 18.54 -15.22 23.73
N ASP A 183 19.22 -14.49 22.84
CA ASP A 183 20.03 -13.33 23.12
C ASP A 183 19.86 -12.29 22.01
N ARG A 184 20.51 -11.14 22.19
CA ARG A 184 20.41 -10.01 21.27
C ARG A 184 20.96 -10.30 19.89
N GLU A 185 22.10 -10.99 19.79
CA GLU A 185 22.74 -11.27 18.50
C GLU A 185 21.88 -12.23 17.66
N SER A 186 21.32 -13.27 18.29
CA SER A 186 20.39 -14.19 17.62
C SER A 186 19.07 -13.49 17.23
N LEU A 187 18.59 -12.53 18.01
CA LEU A 187 17.44 -11.69 17.65
C LEU A 187 17.73 -10.83 16.41
N ILE A 188 18.84 -10.11 16.40
CA ILE A 188 19.26 -9.28 15.26
C ILE A 188 19.42 -10.14 14.00
N ALA A 189 20.09 -11.30 14.13
CA ALA A 189 20.26 -12.24 13.02
C ALA A 189 18.92 -12.72 12.46
N ALA A 190 17.94 -13.04 13.32
CA ALA A 190 16.60 -13.42 12.89
C ALA A 190 15.88 -12.28 12.17
N MET A 191 15.98 -11.05 12.67
CA MET A 191 15.38 -9.87 12.02
C MET A 191 16.02 -9.57 10.66
N ILE A 192 17.35 -9.68 10.53
CA ILE A 192 18.07 -9.54 9.25
C ILE A 192 17.57 -10.54 8.23
N GLU A 193 17.38 -11.79 8.64
CA GLU A 193 16.94 -12.87 7.76
C GLU A 193 15.51 -12.67 7.25
N VAL A 194 14.62 -12.17 8.10
CA VAL A 194 13.28 -11.77 7.68
C VAL A 194 13.33 -10.54 6.76
N ALA A 195 14.09 -9.49 7.13
CA ALA A 195 14.20 -8.26 6.33
C ALA A 195 14.81 -8.52 4.94
N SER A 196 15.90 -9.29 4.87
CA SER A 196 16.57 -9.66 3.62
C SER A 196 15.71 -10.58 2.73
N GLY A 197 14.76 -11.29 3.33
CA GLY A 197 13.83 -12.15 2.62
C GLY A 197 12.66 -11.41 1.95
N ALA A 198 12.44 -10.14 2.29
CA ALA A 198 11.37 -9.30 1.78
C ALA A 198 11.61 -8.88 0.33
N ARG A 199 10.52 -8.60 -0.40
CA ARG A 199 10.57 -8.10 -1.78
C ARG A 199 9.90 -6.75 -1.92
N ARG A 200 8.74 -6.55 -1.31
CA ARG A 200 7.96 -5.31 -1.45
C ARG A 200 7.50 -4.74 -0.12
N GLU A 201 7.34 -5.56 0.90
CA GLU A 201 6.78 -5.11 2.18
C GLU A 201 7.52 -5.73 3.35
N LEU A 202 7.81 -4.89 4.35
CA LEU A 202 8.30 -5.27 5.65
C LEU A 202 7.51 -4.55 6.73
N CYS A 203 6.81 -5.33 7.57
CA CYS A 203 6.03 -4.81 8.68
C CYS A 203 6.73 -5.13 9.99
N ILE A 204 6.92 -4.11 10.84
CA ILE A 204 7.65 -4.19 12.10
C ILE A 204 6.74 -3.69 13.22
N MET A 205 6.38 -4.55 14.16
CA MET A 205 5.63 -4.21 15.37
C MET A 205 6.55 -4.32 16.58
N VAL A 206 6.84 -3.19 17.22
CA VAL A 206 7.74 -3.11 18.37
C VAL A 206 7.10 -2.39 19.54
N ARG A 207 7.53 -2.76 20.74
CA ARG A 207 7.17 -2.03 21.95
C ARG A 207 7.73 -0.62 21.91
N GLU A 208 9.05 -0.53 21.74
CA GLU A 208 9.82 0.70 21.66
C GLU A 208 10.91 0.50 20.59
N LEU A 209 11.38 1.59 20.01
CA LEU A 209 12.57 1.55 19.16
C LEU A 209 13.78 1.69 20.08
N ASP A 210 14.54 0.60 20.20
CA ASP A 210 15.76 0.53 21.00
C ASP A 210 17.00 0.62 20.09
N ASN A 211 17.94 1.50 20.46
CA ASN A 211 19.18 1.74 19.73
C ASN A 211 20.03 0.47 19.64
N GLU A 212 19.97 -0.41 20.64
CA GLU A 212 20.79 -1.62 20.65
C GLU A 212 20.39 -2.62 19.55
N LEU A 213 19.17 -2.50 19.02
CA LEU A 213 18.68 -3.27 17.88
C LEU A 213 18.72 -2.44 16.59
N PHE A 214 18.14 -1.25 16.61
CA PHE A 214 17.85 -0.48 15.40
C PHE A 214 19.00 0.44 14.93
N ASP A 215 20.10 0.55 15.68
CA ASP A 215 21.32 1.21 15.20
C ASP A 215 22.35 0.23 14.63
N ARG A 216 22.07 -1.08 14.70
CA ARG A 216 22.97 -2.11 14.19
C ARG A 216 23.11 -2.02 12.69
N HIS A 217 24.34 -1.89 12.23
CA HIS A 217 24.66 -1.62 10.84
C HIS A 217 24.13 -2.72 9.92
N GLU A 218 24.22 -3.98 10.34
CA GLU A 218 23.81 -5.15 9.57
C GLU A 218 22.28 -5.18 9.35
N LEU A 219 21.51 -4.86 10.39
CA LEU A 219 20.04 -4.76 10.29
C LEU A 219 19.62 -3.55 9.46
N LEU A 220 20.22 -2.39 9.71
CA LEU A 220 19.96 -1.17 8.95
C LEU A 220 20.27 -1.35 7.47
N ASP A 221 21.37 -2.02 7.14
CA ASP A 221 21.71 -2.30 5.74
C ASP A 221 20.71 -3.23 5.08
N ALA A 222 20.25 -4.29 5.76
CA ALA A 222 19.21 -5.16 5.21
C ALA A 222 17.92 -4.38 4.89
N ILE A 223 17.46 -3.54 5.84
CA ILE A 223 16.27 -2.71 5.66
C ILE A 223 16.50 -1.66 4.56
N ARG A 224 17.68 -1.02 4.52
CA ARG A 224 18.03 -0.03 3.49
C ARG A 224 18.09 -0.65 2.10
N GLN A 225 18.65 -1.86 1.95
CA GLN A 225 18.70 -2.58 0.67
C GLN A 225 17.29 -2.85 0.16
N LEU A 226 16.37 -3.27 1.03
CA LEU A 226 14.96 -3.39 0.68
C LEU A 226 14.38 -2.04 0.23
N ALA A 227 14.59 -0.98 1.03
CA ALA A 227 14.03 0.35 0.78
C ALA A 227 14.39 0.93 -0.60
N ILE A 228 15.55 0.56 -1.16
CA ILE A 228 16.02 1.01 -2.47
C ILE A 228 15.88 -0.04 -3.58
N SER A 229 15.32 -1.21 -3.29
CA SER A 229 15.33 -2.38 -4.19
C SER A 229 14.39 -2.27 -5.40
N GLY A 230 13.39 -1.39 -5.34
CA GLY A 230 12.45 -1.24 -6.45
C GLY A 230 11.29 -0.30 -6.15
N PRO A 231 10.46 -0.03 -7.16
CA PRO A 231 9.24 0.74 -6.98
C PRO A 231 8.24 -0.03 -6.11
N HIS A 232 7.37 0.70 -5.39
CA HIS A 232 6.32 0.16 -4.53
C HIS A 232 6.80 -0.62 -3.29
N VAL A 233 8.04 -0.39 -2.85
CA VAL A 233 8.50 -0.91 -1.55
C VAL A 233 7.83 -0.12 -0.43
N GLN A 234 7.39 -0.80 0.63
CA GLN A 234 6.87 -0.21 1.85
C GLN A 234 7.51 -0.85 3.08
N ILE A 235 7.87 -0.01 4.05
CA ILE A 235 8.37 -0.41 5.36
C ILE A 235 7.49 0.27 6.40
N LEU A 236 6.64 -0.53 7.05
CA LEU A 236 5.62 -0.06 7.97
C LEU A 236 6.03 -0.42 9.40
N VAL A 237 6.11 0.58 10.27
CA VAL A 237 6.60 0.40 11.63
C VAL A 237 5.57 0.87 12.65
N LEU A 238 5.05 -0.06 13.45
CA LEU A 238 4.23 0.24 14.62
C LEU A 238 5.11 0.29 15.87
N VAL A 239 5.06 1.41 16.56
CA VAL A 239 5.77 1.64 17.83
C VAL A 239 4.76 1.91 18.92
N ARG A 240 4.68 1.03 19.93
CA ARG A 240 3.63 1.09 20.97
C ARG A 240 3.87 2.17 22.02
N GLU A 241 5.13 2.38 22.40
CA GLU A 241 5.52 3.45 23.32
C GLU A 241 6.15 4.58 22.50
N ALA A 242 5.59 5.79 22.60
CA ALA A 242 6.14 6.96 21.92
C ALA A 242 7.60 7.16 22.31
N LEU A 243 8.44 7.57 21.34
CA LEU A 243 9.82 7.95 21.61
C LEU A 243 9.82 9.02 22.69
N ARG A 244 10.41 8.74 23.86
CA ARG A 244 10.52 9.75 24.92
C ARG A 244 11.30 10.93 24.34
N SER A 245 10.67 12.10 24.33
CA SER A 245 11.22 13.32 23.74
C SER A 245 12.62 13.63 24.29
N GLN A 246 13.52 13.97 23.37
CA GLN A 246 14.93 14.37 23.57
C GLN A 246 15.88 13.22 23.87
N SER A 247 16.83 13.02 22.96
CA SER A 247 18.07 12.22 23.12
C SER A 247 17.95 10.71 22.82
N ASP A 248 17.77 10.36 21.55
CA ASP A 248 18.79 9.70 20.73
C ASP A 248 18.26 9.52 19.30
N ALA A 249 19.01 9.97 18.29
CA ALA A 249 18.63 9.83 16.89
C ALA A 249 18.77 8.36 16.47
N ILE A 250 17.67 7.60 16.61
CA ILE A 250 17.63 6.21 16.16
C ILE A 250 17.84 6.19 14.66
N ARG A 251 18.87 5.48 14.20
CA ARG A 251 19.29 5.50 12.80
C ARG A 251 18.21 4.96 11.85
N LEU A 252 17.34 4.07 12.31
CA LEU A 252 16.18 3.62 11.55
C LEU A 252 15.18 4.75 11.31
N VAL A 253 14.97 5.61 12.32
CA VAL A 253 14.10 6.79 12.21
C VAL A 253 14.74 7.79 11.25
N ASP A 254 16.04 8.06 11.37
CA ASP A 254 16.77 8.91 10.43
C ASP A 254 16.67 8.40 8.99
N LEU A 255 16.82 7.09 8.78
CA LEU A 255 16.64 6.46 7.47
C LEU A 255 15.21 6.66 6.96
N GLY A 256 14.21 6.46 7.80
CA GLY A 256 12.81 6.62 7.45
C GLY A 256 12.42 8.08 7.14
N GLN A 257 13.00 9.05 7.85
CA GLN A 257 12.82 10.48 7.55
C GLN A 257 13.49 10.92 6.24
N ARG A 258 14.54 10.20 5.81
CA ARG A 258 15.19 10.43 4.50
C ARG A 258 14.46 9.72 3.36
N LEU A 259 13.81 8.60 3.64
CA LEU A 259 13.08 7.77 2.67
C LEU A 259 11.58 7.72 2.99
N SER A 260 10.97 8.90 3.19
CA SER A 260 9.59 9.05 3.69
C SER A 260 8.50 8.56 2.74
N SER A 261 8.82 8.30 1.47
CA SER A 261 7.90 7.67 0.51
C SER A 261 7.86 6.15 0.64
N VAL A 262 8.82 5.56 1.35
CA VAL A 262 8.96 4.11 1.58
C VAL A 262 8.63 3.75 3.02
N PHE A 263 8.98 4.62 3.97
CA PHE A 263 8.76 4.41 5.39
C PHE A 263 7.50 5.10 5.91
N ALA A 264 6.77 4.39 6.76
CA ALA A 264 5.75 4.99 7.60
C ALA A 264 5.89 4.49 9.05
N PHE A 265 5.66 5.40 10.00
CA PHE A 265 5.67 5.11 11.43
C PHE A 265 4.33 5.49 12.05
N ARG A 266 3.75 4.57 12.83
CA ARG A 266 2.49 4.79 13.53
C ARG A 266 2.55 4.29 14.97
N THR A 267 1.68 4.84 15.81
CA THR A 267 1.50 4.43 17.21
C THR A 267 0.04 4.00 17.43
N PRO A 268 -0.20 2.79 17.97
CA PRO A 268 -1.55 2.35 18.30
C PRO A 268 -2.23 3.24 19.34
N VAL A 269 -3.49 3.61 19.09
CA VAL A 269 -4.30 4.43 20.00
C VAL A 269 -5.12 3.60 20.96
N GLU A 270 -5.56 2.42 20.53
CA GLU A 270 -6.38 1.53 21.34
C GLU A 270 -5.56 0.94 22.49
N GLU A 271 -6.13 0.92 23.69
CA GLU A 271 -5.44 0.43 24.87
C GLU A 271 -5.04 -1.05 24.72
N ILE A 272 -5.90 -1.85 24.10
CA ILE A 272 -5.64 -3.28 23.85
C ILE A 272 -4.39 -3.51 22.99
N ASP A 273 -4.15 -2.64 22.01
CA ASP A 273 -2.99 -2.76 21.12
C ASP A 273 -1.72 -2.22 21.77
N ARG A 274 -1.85 -1.14 22.56
CA ARG A 274 -0.76 -0.61 23.38
C ARG A 274 -0.28 -1.62 24.43
N GLN A 275 -1.20 -2.42 24.97
CA GLN A 275 -0.92 -3.49 25.93
C GLN A 275 -0.47 -4.80 25.29
N TYR A 276 -0.41 -4.91 23.95
CA TYR A 276 0.08 -6.14 23.31
C TYR A 276 1.49 -6.47 23.82
N PRO A 277 1.73 -7.66 24.39
CA PRO A 277 2.98 -7.95 25.08
C PRO A 277 4.13 -8.27 24.12
N GLY A 278 3.82 -8.71 22.90
CA GLY A 278 4.80 -9.23 21.95
C GLY A 278 5.42 -8.21 21.01
N SER A 279 6.34 -8.63 20.15
CA SER A 279 6.86 -7.83 19.02
C SER A 279 7.13 -8.78 17.86
N PHE A 280 6.95 -8.32 16.63
CA PHE A 280 7.22 -9.17 15.48
C PHE A 280 7.71 -8.36 14.28
N VAL A 281 8.38 -9.07 13.37
CA VAL A 281 8.73 -8.62 12.02
C VAL A 281 8.19 -9.64 11.03
N VAL A 282 7.59 -9.18 9.95
CA VAL A 282 7.00 -10.05 8.91
C VAL A 282 7.15 -9.42 7.53
N ASN A 283 7.34 -10.25 6.50
CA ASN A 283 7.52 -9.81 5.12
C ASN A 283 6.48 -10.40 4.15
N ASP A 284 6.43 -9.84 2.93
CA ASP A 284 5.53 -10.27 1.83
C ASP A 284 5.87 -11.62 1.20
N ARG A 285 6.94 -12.27 1.66
CA ARG A 285 7.46 -13.53 1.09
C ARG A 285 7.26 -14.73 2.01
N GLY A 286 6.56 -14.55 3.12
CA GLY A 286 6.23 -15.60 4.07
C GLY A 286 7.22 -15.74 5.23
N GLY A 287 8.23 -14.87 5.32
CA GLY A 287 9.17 -14.83 6.43
C GLY A 287 8.59 -14.03 7.60
N TRP A 288 8.78 -14.53 8.82
CA TRP A 288 8.34 -13.85 10.04
C TRP A 288 9.24 -14.23 11.22
N PHE A 289 9.26 -13.35 12.22
CA PHE A 289 9.87 -13.59 13.51
C PHE A 289 9.08 -12.87 14.59
N GLU A 290 8.74 -13.55 15.69
CA GLU A 290 7.95 -13.02 16.79
C GLU A 290 8.61 -13.31 18.14
N ARG A 291 8.54 -12.31 19.03
CA ARG A 291 8.80 -12.43 20.44
C ARG A 291 7.47 -12.31 21.18
N PRO A 292 6.99 -13.36 21.88
CA PRO A 292 5.76 -13.27 22.66
C PRO A 292 5.81 -12.22 23.77
N LEU A 293 7.02 -11.96 24.29
CA LEU A 293 7.29 -10.91 25.29
C LEU A 293 8.40 -9.99 24.77
N ALA A 294 8.06 -8.75 24.45
CA ALA A 294 8.99 -7.77 23.89
C ALA A 294 10.18 -7.42 24.81
N SER A 295 10.01 -7.63 26.12
CA SER A 295 11.04 -7.42 27.14
C SER A 295 12.08 -8.54 27.21
N ARG A 296 11.96 -9.58 26.39
CA ARG A 296 12.90 -10.70 26.31
C ARG A 296 13.53 -10.78 24.93
N PHE A 297 14.64 -11.51 24.84
CA PHE A 297 15.23 -11.89 23.57
C PHE A 297 14.66 -13.20 23.03
N GLU A 298 13.93 -13.97 23.84
CA GLU A 298 13.28 -15.21 23.43
C GLU A 298 12.24 -14.96 22.33
N GLY A 299 12.41 -15.64 21.20
CA GLY A 299 11.47 -15.56 20.09
C GLY A 299 11.67 -16.68 19.10
N GLU A 300 10.70 -16.84 18.21
CA GLU A 300 10.67 -17.86 17.18
C GLU A 300 10.22 -17.26 15.84
N GLY A 301 10.59 -17.93 14.76
CA GLY A 301 10.20 -17.50 13.43
C GLY A 301 10.54 -18.53 12.37
N SER A 302 10.28 -18.14 11.14
CA SER A 302 10.67 -18.93 9.97
C SER A 302 10.98 -18.00 8.82
N THR A 303 11.97 -18.36 8.01
CA THR A 303 12.22 -17.68 6.73
C THR A 303 11.11 -17.95 5.70
N TYR A 304 10.27 -18.97 5.93
CA TYR A 304 9.13 -19.28 5.08
C TYR A 304 8.05 -20.08 5.82
N ALA A 305 6.93 -19.44 6.14
CA ALA A 305 5.69 -20.05 6.64
C ALA A 305 4.51 -19.13 6.28
N PRO A 306 4.03 -19.18 5.02
CA PRO A 306 3.11 -18.18 4.46
C PRO A 306 1.80 -18.07 5.23
N GLY A 307 1.26 -19.16 5.80
CA GLY A 307 0.05 -19.12 6.62
C GLY A 307 0.21 -18.29 7.90
N ARG A 308 1.34 -18.45 8.61
CA ARG A 308 1.63 -17.67 9.82
C ARG A 308 1.98 -16.22 9.48
N ALA A 309 2.75 -15.99 8.42
CA ALA A 309 3.04 -14.64 7.94
C ALA A 309 1.77 -13.88 7.55
N ALA A 310 0.83 -14.53 6.85
CA ALA A 310 -0.46 -13.92 6.50
C ALA A 310 -1.30 -13.56 7.74
N GLN A 311 -1.29 -14.39 8.80
CA GLN A 311 -1.95 -14.08 10.07
C GLN A 311 -1.35 -12.85 10.76
N LEU A 312 -0.01 -12.77 10.80
CA LEU A 312 0.70 -11.64 11.39
C LEU A 312 0.48 -10.35 10.59
N LEU A 313 0.51 -10.42 9.26
CA LEU A 313 0.20 -9.30 8.38
C LEU A 313 -1.24 -8.82 8.58
N ALA A 314 -2.22 -9.72 8.60
CA ALA A 314 -3.62 -9.35 8.86
C ALA A 314 -3.79 -8.68 10.24
N SER A 315 -3.12 -9.19 11.26
CA SER A 315 -3.13 -8.60 12.61
C SER A 315 -2.46 -7.22 12.62
N PHE A 316 -1.34 -7.08 11.93
CA PHE A 316 -0.62 -5.83 11.76
C PHE A 316 -1.48 -4.78 11.05
N SER A 317 -2.06 -5.12 9.89
CA SER A 317 -2.91 -4.21 9.11
C SER A 317 -4.10 -3.72 9.92
N ALA A 318 -4.74 -4.59 10.69
CA ALA A 318 -5.85 -4.19 11.55
C ALA A 318 -5.41 -3.14 12.58
N ILE A 319 -4.27 -3.34 13.26
CA ILE A 319 -3.73 -2.37 14.23
C ILE A 319 -3.30 -1.08 13.51
N TRP A 320 -2.67 -1.21 12.35
CA TRP A 320 -2.16 -0.10 11.53
C TRP A 320 -3.26 0.89 11.14
N GLU A 321 -4.40 0.38 10.69
CA GLU A 321 -5.56 1.18 10.26
C GLU A 321 -6.10 2.10 11.35
N ARG A 322 -6.07 1.63 12.60
CA ARG A 322 -6.52 2.39 13.79
C ARG A 322 -5.37 3.03 14.58
N SER A 323 -4.17 3.07 14.02
CA SER A 323 -3.02 3.72 14.65
C SER A 323 -2.83 5.14 14.10
N GLU A 324 -2.33 6.04 14.95
CA GLU A 324 -2.03 7.42 14.57
C GLU A 324 -0.61 7.55 14.03
N THR A 325 -0.36 8.55 13.18
CA THR A 325 1.00 8.82 12.68
C THR A 325 1.87 9.38 13.81
N CYS A 326 3.09 8.84 13.99
CA CYS A 326 4.02 9.35 14.99
C CYS A 326 4.38 10.82 14.72
N ALA A 327 3.91 11.75 15.56
CA ALA A 327 4.17 13.18 15.40
C ALA A 327 5.64 13.53 15.68
N GLU A 328 6.29 12.85 16.65
CA GLU A 328 7.71 13.08 16.98
C GLU A 328 8.69 12.65 15.88
N MET A 329 8.21 11.87 14.90
CA MET A 329 9.03 11.34 13.80
C MET A 329 8.86 12.12 12.49
N ARG A 330 7.99 13.15 12.46
CA ARG A 330 7.97 14.14 11.38
C ARG A 330 9.24 14.98 11.50
N ARG A 331 9.86 15.34 10.36
CA ARG A 331 10.97 16.30 10.35
C ARG A 331 10.57 17.50 11.23
N LEU A 332 11.40 17.83 12.21
CA LEU A 332 11.45 19.21 12.68
C LEU A 332 11.91 20.01 11.46
N ASP A 333 10.97 20.66 10.79
CA ASP A 333 11.30 21.66 9.78
C ASP A 333 12.10 22.76 10.51
N ILE A 334 13.43 22.70 10.38
CA ILE A 334 14.35 23.78 10.77
C ILE A 334 14.83 24.47 9.51
#